data_AF-A0A645BDZ6-F1
#
_entry.id   AF-A0A645BDZ6-F1
#
_cell.length_a   1.000
_cell.length_b   1.000
_cell.length_c   1.000
_cell.angle_alpha   90.00
_cell.angle_beta   90.00
_cell.angle_gamma   90.00
#
_symmetry.space_group_name_H-M   'P 1'
#
loop_
_entity.id
_entity.type
_entity.pdbx_description
1 polymer ?
#
loop_
_entity_poly.entity_id
_entity_poly.type
_entity_poly.pdbx_seq_one_letter_code
_entity_poly.pdbx_strand_id
1 'polypeptide(L)'
;MQILVFVTLGLLVFPSQLPSVWLPAITISVMLMFVIRPAAVFLTLLPFKYPRNARLLISWVGLRGASSIVFASYALSNSLPNADVIFNMVFFISLTSVILQGSLLAPVASLLDQLDREDKTLVSRGFTDYEEELQGTLYELRAVKGSPAVGMAVQEMKFPESVRIMLISRGSGTLTPTGKTRIKEGDMLMVTAENTGVLLALKERLGLA
;
A
#
# COMPACT_ATOMS: atom_id res chain seq x y z
N MET A 1 1.60 -16.58 0.99
CA MET A 1 0.78 -17.49 1.83
C MET A 1 -0.70 -17.48 1.48
N GLN A 2 -1.36 -16.32 1.37
CA GLN A 2 -2.80 -16.24 1.03
C GLN A 2 -3.17 -16.86 -0.34
N ILE A 3 -2.31 -16.71 -1.36
CA ILE A 3 -2.51 -17.33 -2.68
C ILE A 3 -2.54 -18.85 -2.58
N LEU A 4 -1.65 -19.46 -1.79
CA LEU A 4 -1.59 -20.91 -1.57
C LEU A 4 -2.89 -21.43 -0.93
N VAL A 5 -3.42 -20.71 0.06
CA VAL A 5 -4.69 -21.05 0.73
C VAL A 5 -5.87 -20.97 -0.26
N PHE A 6 -5.91 -19.93 -1.09
CA PHE A 6 -6.95 -19.81 -2.11
C PHE A 6 -6.88 -20.91 -3.16
N VAL A 7 -5.69 -21.26 -3.64
CA VAL A 7 -5.49 -22.32 -4.65
C VAL A 7 -5.84 -23.69 -4.08
N THR A 8 -5.36 -24.01 -2.87
CA THR A 8 -5.65 -25.30 -2.21
C THR A 8 -7.13 -25.47 -1.90
N LEU A 9 -7.80 -24.44 -1.38
CA LEU A 9 -9.24 -24.50 -1.10
C LEU A 9 -10.07 -24.51 -2.38
N GLY A 10 -9.63 -23.83 -3.44
CA GLY A 10 -10.26 -23.91 -4.75
C GLY A 10 -10.21 -25.31 -5.36
N LEU A 11 -9.12 -26.05 -5.15
CA LEU A 11 -8.98 -27.45 -5.56
C LEU A 11 -9.82 -28.42 -4.71
N LEU A 12 -10.13 -28.05 -3.46
CA LEU A 12 -10.92 -28.86 -2.54
C LEU A 12 -12.44 -28.78 -2.80
N VAL A 13 -12.88 -27.79 -3.57
CA VAL A 13 -14.28 -27.58 -3.91
C VAL A 13 -14.69 -28.52 -5.05
N PHE A 14 -15.85 -29.16 -4.87
CA PHE A 14 -16.52 -29.90 -5.94
C PHE A 14 -17.48 -28.97 -6.69
N PRO A 15 -17.10 -28.43 -7.87
CA PRO A 15 -17.94 -27.50 -8.62
C PRO A 15 -19.28 -28.11 -9.06
N SER A 16 -19.38 -29.45 -9.08
CA SER A 16 -20.62 -30.19 -9.35
C SER A 16 -21.71 -30.00 -8.30
N GLN A 17 -21.38 -29.58 -7.07
CA GLN A 17 -22.35 -29.37 -5.98
C GLN A 17 -22.78 -27.90 -5.84
N LEU A 18 -22.15 -26.97 -6.55
CA LEU A 18 -22.50 -25.55 -6.52
C LEU A 18 -23.90 -25.24 -7.13
N PRO A 19 -24.35 -25.90 -8.21
CA PRO A 19 -25.65 -25.62 -8.82
C PRO A 19 -26.87 -26.02 -7.99
N SER A 20 -26.71 -26.75 -6.88
CA SER A 20 -27.83 -27.04 -5.98
C SER A 20 -28.00 -25.97 -4.89
N VAL A 21 -26.93 -25.23 -4.55
CA VAL A 21 -26.91 -24.25 -3.44
C VAL A 21 -26.73 -22.81 -3.88
N TRP A 22 -26.55 -22.54 -5.19
CA TRP A 22 -26.31 -21.18 -5.70
C TRP A 22 -27.45 -20.21 -5.37
N LEU A 23 -28.72 -20.65 -5.39
CA LEU A 23 -29.87 -19.76 -5.19
C LEU A 23 -29.93 -19.26 -3.74
N PRO A 24 -29.89 -20.12 -2.70
CA PRO A 24 -29.73 -19.65 -1.32
C PRO A 24 -28.45 -18.81 -1.11
N ALA A 25 -27.32 -19.24 -1.68
CA ALA A 25 -26.03 -18.60 -1.48
C ALA A 25 -25.98 -17.19 -2.08
N ILE A 26 -26.55 -16.97 -3.27
CA ILE A 26 -26.57 -15.64 -3.90
C ILE A 26 -27.49 -14.70 -3.15
N THR A 27 -28.66 -15.17 -2.69
CA THR A 27 -29.57 -14.36 -1.87
C THR A 27 -28.89 -13.89 -0.59
N ILE A 28 -28.21 -14.79 0.12
CA ILE A 28 -27.46 -14.46 1.33
C ILE A 28 -26.30 -13.51 1.02
N SER A 29 -25.56 -13.76 -0.06
CA SER A 29 -24.44 -12.89 -0.49
C SER A 29 -24.90 -11.46 -0.75
N VAL A 30 -25.98 -11.30 -1.51
CA VAL A 30 -26.57 -9.99 -1.84
C VAL A 30 -27.11 -9.30 -0.57
N MET A 31 -27.85 -10.01 0.29
CA MET A 31 -28.31 -9.47 1.57
C MET A 31 -27.14 -9.00 2.45
N LEU A 32 -26.08 -9.81 2.54
CA LEU A 32 -24.91 -9.46 3.32
C LEU A 32 -24.17 -8.25 2.75
N MET A 33 -24.14 -8.10 1.43
CA MET A 33 -23.41 -7.03 0.74
C MET A 33 -24.16 -5.70 0.76
N PHE A 34 -25.47 -5.70 0.48
CA PHE A 34 -26.24 -4.48 0.27
C PHE A 34 -27.05 -4.03 1.49
N VAL A 35 -27.32 -4.93 2.45
CA VAL A 35 -28.16 -4.60 3.61
C VAL A 35 -27.35 -4.68 4.89
N ILE A 36 -26.84 -5.87 5.22
CA ILE A 36 -26.24 -6.14 6.53
C ILE A 36 -24.96 -5.33 6.71
N ARG A 37 -24.12 -5.28 5.68
CA ARG A 37 -22.83 -4.58 5.73
C ARG A 37 -22.98 -3.05 5.79
N PRO A 38 -23.76 -2.39 4.92
CA PRO A 38 -24.04 -0.96 5.08
C PRO A 38 -24.67 -0.64 6.42
N ALA A 39 -25.64 -1.42 6.89
CA ALA A 39 -26.23 -1.19 8.21
C ALA A 39 -25.17 -1.25 9.33
N ALA A 40 -24.32 -2.28 9.33
CA ALA A 40 -23.26 -2.43 10.32
C ALA A 40 -22.25 -1.28 10.29
N VAL A 41 -21.79 -0.87 9.09
CA VAL A 41 -20.82 0.21 8.92
C VAL A 41 -21.42 1.57 9.31
N PHE A 42 -22.68 1.84 8.96
CA PHE A 42 -23.35 3.08 9.34
C PHE A 42 -23.59 3.15 10.85
N LEU A 43 -23.91 2.03 11.49
CA LEU A 43 -24.10 1.97 12.94
C LEU A 43 -22.78 2.17 13.70
N THR A 44 -21.68 1.56 13.24
CA THR A 44 -20.36 1.70 13.88
C THR A 44 -19.70 3.05 13.63
N LEU A 45 -19.96 3.67 12.47
CA LEU A 45 -19.47 5.00 12.12
C LEU A 45 -20.42 6.13 12.51
N LEU A 46 -21.53 5.85 13.19
CA LEU A 46 -22.46 6.85 13.70
C LEU A 46 -21.80 7.89 14.64
N PRO A 47 -20.91 7.51 15.58
CA PRO A 47 -20.24 8.48 16.46
C PRO A 47 -19.10 9.27 15.77
N PHE A 48 -18.68 8.86 14.57
CA PHE A 48 -17.58 9.50 13.84
C PHE A 48 -18.09 10.40 12.70
N LYS A 49 -17.53 11.61 12.60
CA LYS A 49 -17.91 12.62 11.57
C LYS A 49 -17.26 12.35 10.20
N TYR A 50 -17.46 11.15 9.65
CA TYR A 50 -16.99 10.84 8.29
C TYR A 50 -17.95 11.36 7.21
N PRO A 51 -17.44 11.81 6.05
CA PRO A 51 -18.28 12.18 4.91
C PRO A 51 -19.07 10.97 4.39
N ARG A 52 -20.26 11.22 3.86
CA ARG A 52 -21.19 10.16 3.41
C ARG A 52 -20.57 9.27 2.34
N ASN A 53 -19.79 9.84 1.42
CA ASN A 53 -19.11 9.10 0.35
C ASN A 53 -18.06 8.12 0.91
N ALA A 54 -17.32 8.53 1.96
CA ALA A 54 -16.39 7.64 2.65
C ALA A 54 -17.09 6.49 3.34
N ARG A 55 -18.21 6.79 4.02
CA ARG A 55 -19.01 5.76 4.68
C ARG A 55 -19.57 4.74 3.69
N LEU A 56 -20.01 5.20 2.52
CA LEU A 56 -20.46 4.34 1.42
C LEU A 56 -19.32 3.48 0.88
N LEU A 57 -18.14 4.05 0.62
CA LEU A 57 -17.00 3.28 0.14
C LEU A 57 -16.59 2.21 1.16
N ILE A 58 -16.44 2.56 2.44
CA ILE A 58 -16.11 1.60 3.51
C ILE A 58 -17.16 0.49 3.60
N SER A 59 -18.44 0.83 3.44
CA SER A 59 -19.52 -0.15 3.37
C SER A 59 -19.44 -1.04 2.14
N TRP A 60 -18.84 -0.58 1.04
CA TRP A 60 -18.62 -1.35 -0.17
C TRP A 60 -17.38 -2.25 -0.08
N VAL A 61 -16.29 -1.74 0.51
CA VAL A 61 -14.99 -2.42 0.65
C VAL A 61 -15.05 -3.46 1.75
N GLY A 62 -15.60 -4.63 1.46
CA GLY A 62 -15.11 -5.79 2.17
C GLY A 62 -15.52 -7.09 1.54
N LEU A 63 -14.55 -7.45 0.73
CA LEU A 63 -14.27 -8.75 0.20
C LEU A 63 -14.32 -9.77 1.33
N ARG A 64 -15.20 -10.76 1.20
CA ARG A 64 -15.14 -11.98 1.98
C ARG A 64 -14.09 -12.87 1.35
N GLY A 65 -13.04 -13.19 2.09
CA GLY A 65 -11.86 -13.86 1.54
C GLY A 65 -11.55 -15.20 2.20
N ALA A 66 -10.25 -15.52 2.19
CA ALA A 66 -9.69 -16.80 2.63
C ALA A 66 -10.13 -17.23 4.03
N SER A 67 -10.28 -16.30 4.98
CA SER A 67 -10.62 -16.64 6.36
C SER A 67 -11.96 -17.35 6.49
N SER A 68 -12.98 -16.91 5.75
CA SER A 68 -14.31 -17.55 5.76
C SER A 68 -14.24 -18.99 5.23
N ILE A 69 -13.48 -19.19 4.16
CA ILE A 69 -13.31 -20.51 3.55
C ILE A 69 -12.51 -21.45 4.46
N VAL A 70 -11.50 -20.93 5.16
CA VAL A 70 -10.73 -21.71 6.16
C VAL A 70 -11.64 -22.19 7.30
N PHE A 71 -12.48 -21.33 7.87
CA PHE A 71 -13.43 -21.76 8.91
C PHE A 71 -14.44 -22.78 8.38
N ALA A 72 -14.89 -22.63 7.14
CA ALA A 72 -15.78 -23.61 6.52
C ALA A 72 -15.07 -24.96 6.28
N SER A 73 -13.81 -24.96 5.86
CA SER A 73 -13.01 -26.18 5.73
C SER A 73 -12.78 -26.87 7.07
N TYR A 74 -12.63 -26.09 8.16
CA TYR A 74 -12.54 -26.65 9.50
C TYR A 74 -13.84 -27.36 9.91
N ALA A 75 -15.00 -26.80 9.56
CA ALA A 75 -16.29 -27.47 9.78
C ALA A 75 -16.41 -28.78 9.00
N LEU A 76 -15.89 -28.82 7.77
CA LEU A 76 -15.81 -30.02 6.93
C LEU A 76 -14.90 -31.09 7.56
N SER A 77 -13.73 -30.70 8.07
CA SER A 77 -12.79 -31.63 8.73
C SER A 77 -13.34 -32.27 10.00
N ASN A 78 -14.28 -31.62 10.69
CA ASN A 78 -14.92 -32.14 11.91
C ASN A 78 -16.20 -32.96 11.61
N SER A 79 -16.50 -33.23 10.34
CA SER A 79 -17.65 -34.04 9.91
C SER A 79 -18.99 -33.60 10.54
N LEU A 80 -19.19 -32.29 10.69
CA LEU A 80 -20.43 -31.73 11.20
C LEU A 80 -21.61 -32.04 10.26
N PRO A 81 -22.85 -32.16 10.78
CA PRO A 81 -24.03 -32.31 9.94
C PRO A 81 -24.13 -31.15 8.95
N ASN A 82 -24.35 -31.46 7.67
CA ASN A 82 -24.43 -30.48 6.57
C ASN A 82 -23.15 -29.67 6.33
N ALA A 83 -21.98 -30.13 6.77
CA ALA A 83 -20.72 -29.41 6.57
C ALA A 83 -20.40 -29.14 5.09
N ASP A 84 -20.73 -30.07 4.18
CA ASP A 84 -20.57 -29.89 2.73
C ASP A 84 -21.39 -28.71 2.21
N VAL A 85 -22.65 -28.59 2.67
CA VAL A 85 -23.56 -27.50 2.28
C VAL A 85 -23.03 -26.16 2.77
N ILE A 86 -22.57 -26.10 4.02
CA ILE A 86 -21.99 -24.88 4.60
C ILE A 86 -20.71 -24.49 3.86
N PHE A 87 -19.83 -25.45 3.58
CA PHE A 87 -18.59 -25.22 2.85
C PHE A 87 -18.85 -24.66 1.45
N ASN A 88 -19.71 -25.34 0.67
CA ASN A 88 -20.06 -24.91 -0.69
C ASN A 88 -20.74 -23.53 -0.69
N MET A 89 -21.61 -23.25 0.29
CA MET A 89 -22.28 -21.96 0.42
C MET A 89 -21.29 -20.83 0.74
N VAL A 90 -20.41 -21.02 1.73
CA VAL A 90 -19.39 -20.02 2.13
C VAL A 90 -18.40 -19.78 0.99
N PHE A 91 -17.97 -20.84 0.31
CA PHE A 91 -17.11 -20.73 -0.85
C PHE A 91 -17.77 -19.91 -1.96
N PHE A 92 -19.03 -20.21 -2.31
CA PHE A 92 -19.76 -19.45 -3.34
C PHE A 92 -19.90 -17.97 -2.95
N ILE A 93 -20.30 -17.68 -1.71
CA ILE A 93 -20.43 -16.30 -1.22
C ILE A 93 -19.09 -15.56 -1.30
N SER A 94 -17.99 -16.19 -0.88
CA SER A 94 -16.65 -15.60 -0.94
C SER A 94 -16.20 -15.36 -2.38
N LEU A 95 -16.40 -16.34 -3.27
CA LEU A 95 -16.04 -16.22 -4.68
C LEU A 95 -16.82 -15.09 -5.36
N THR A 96 -18.15 -15.05 -5.20
CA THR A 96 -18.98 -13.99 -5.75
C THR A 96 -18.62 -12.62 -5.17
N SER A 97 -18.34 -12.53 -3.87
CA SER A 97 -17.91 -11.29 -3.21
C SER A 97 -16.57 -10.79 -3.77
N VAL A 98 -15.58 -11.66 -3.93
CA VAL A 98 -14.26 -11.29 -4.50
C VAL A 98 -14.39 -10.87 -5.96
N ILE A 99 -15.15 -11.60 -6.78
CA ILE A 99 -15.35 -11.25 -8.19
C ILE A 99 -16.07 -9.91 -8.32
N LEU A 100 -17.23 -9.75 -7.67
CA LEU A 100 -18.04 -8.55 -7.79
C LEU A 100 -17.38 -7.36 -7.12
N GLN A 101 -17.10 -7.43 -5.82
CA GLN A 101 -16.58 -6.28 -5.08
C GLN A 101 -15.12 -6.01 -5.42
N GLY A 102 -14.32 -7.02 -5.78
CA GLY A 102 -12.93 -6.82 -6.19
C GLY A 102 -12.84 -6.08 -7.51
N SER A 103 -13.64 -6.49 -8.50
CA SER A 103 -13.67 -5.83 -9.81
C SER A 103 -14.34 -4.45 -9.75
N LEU A 104 -15.37 -4.27 -8.92
CA LEU A 104 -16.07 -2.99 -8.77
C LEU A 104 -15.41 -2.03 -7.78
N LEU A 105 -14.34 -2.42 -7.08
CA LEU A 105 -13.72 -1.57 -6.07
C LEU A 105 -13.20 -0.25 -6.67
N ALA A 106 -12.35 -0.35 -7.69
CA ALA A 106 -11.78 0.80 -8.37
C ALA A 106 -12.82 1.72 -9.01
N PRO A 107 -13.81 1.23 -9.81
CA PRO A 107 -14.82 2.10 -10.39
C PRO A 107 -15.76 2.73 -9.34
N VAL A 108 -16.11 2.01 -8.26
CA VAL A 108 -16.95 2.58 -7.19
C VAL A 108 -16.20 3.64 -6.38
N ALA A 109 -14.90 3.43 -6.12
CA ALA A 109 -14.06 4.45 -5.50
C ALA A 109 -13.95 5.70 -6.38
N SER A 110 -13.83 5.53 -7.70
CA SER A 110 -13.84 6.62 -8.67
C SER A 110 -15.15 7.40 -8.67
N LEU A 111 -16.28 6.68 -8.71
CA LEU A 111 -17.62 7.26 -8.71
C LEU A 111 -17.92 8.06 -7.45
N LEU A 112 -17.39 7.63 -6.30
CA LEU A 112 -17.57 8.29 -5.01
C LEU A 112 -16.59 9.45 -4.77
N ASP A 113 -15.76 9.79 -5.76
CA ASP A 113 -14.68 10.80 -5.66
C ASP A 113 -13.76 10.54 -4.45
N GLN A 114 -13.50 9.26 -4.20
CA GLN A 114 -12.69 8.75 -3.09
C GLN A 114 -11.34 8.20 -3.56
N LEU A 115 -11.14 8.10 -4.87
CA LEU A 115 -9.80 7.97 -5.39
C LEU A 115 -9.12 9.30 -5.11
N ASP A 116 -7.95 9.27 -4.49
CA ASP A 116 -7.03 10.39 -4.55
C ASP A 116 -6.82 10.68 -6.03
N ARG A 117 -7.52 11.69 -6.56
CA ARG A 117 -7.10 12.32 -7.80
C ARG A 117 -5.68 12.75 -7.49
N GLU A 118 -4.72 12.16 -8.18
CA GLU A 118 -3.37 12.70 -8.23
C GLU A 118 -3.50 14.17 -8.64
N ASP A 119 -3.59 15.07 -7.67
CA ASP A 119 -3.13 16.43 -7.84
C ASP A 119 -1.64 16.25 -8.14
N LYS A 120 -1.33 16.17 -9.45
CA LYS A 120 0.01 16.03 -10.04
C LYS A 120 0.99 17.14 -9.59
N THR A 121 0.58 17.99 -8.67
CA THR A 121 1.30 19.17 -8.24
C THR A 121 2.11 18.93 -6.97
N LEU A 122 1.66 18.12 -5.99
CA LEU A 122 2.39 17.91 -4.73
C LEU A 122 2.04 16.56 -4.06
N VAL A 123 2.63 15.46 -4.53
CA VAL A 123 2.53 14.16 -3.86
C VAL A 123 3.81 13.92 -3.04
N SER A 124 3.66 13.70 -1.74
CA SER A 124 4.71 13.09 -0.90
C SER A 124 4.78 11.60 -1.25
N ARG A 125 5.37 11.26 -2.39
CA ARG A 125 5.56 9.88 -2.82
C ARG A 125 6.56 9.18 -1.89
N GLY A 126 6.28 7.92 -1.56
CA GLY A 126 7.22 7.09 -0.80
C GLY A 126 8.48 6.83 -1.63
N PHE A 127 9.60 6.58 -0.95
CA PHE A 127 10.93 6.38 -1.57
C PHE A 127 10.96 5.32 -2.69
N THR A 128 10.00 4.40 -2.72
CA THR A 128 9.92 3.30 -3.70
C THR A 128 9.45 3.76 -5.09
N ASP A 129 8.75 4.90 -5.21
CA ASP A 129 8.19 5.36 -6.50
C ASP A 129 9.16 6.24 -7.32
N TYR A 130 10.35 6.55 -6.79
CA TYR A 130 11.30 7.48 -7.40
C TYR A 130 12.27 6.84 -8.41
N GLU A 131 12.30 5.52 -8.53
CA GLU A 131 13.26 4.81 -9.41
C GLU A 131 12.97 5.00 -10.91
N GLU A 132 11.71 5.24 -11.31
CA GLU A 132 11.33 5.30 -12.73
C GLU A 132 11.25 6.71 -13.34
N GLU A 133 11.02 7.77 -12.55
CA GLU A 133 10.79 9.13 -13.07
C GLU A 133 11.92 10.14 -12.83
N LEU A 134 12.86 9.88 -11.90
CA LEU A 134 14.05 10.70 -11.80
C LEU A 134 15.04 10.26 -12.88
N GLN A 135 15.51 11.21 -13.69
CA GLN A 135 16.69 11.03 -14.55
C GLN A 135 17.99 10.91 -13.72
N GLY A 136 17.98 10.11 -12.65
CA GLY A 136 19.07 9.96 -11.69
C GLY A 136 18.58 9.29 -10.41
N THR A 137 19.33 8.30 -9.94
CA THR A 137 19.00 7.59 -8.70
C THR A 137 19.17 8.52 -7.50
N LEU A 138 18.23 8.45 -6.55
CA LEU A 138 18.31 9.20 -5.29
C LEU A 138 19.20 8.43 -4.30
N TYR A 139 20.17 9.12 -3.73
CA TYR A 139 21.11 8.58 -2.75
C TYR A 139 21.08 9.37 -1.46
N GLU A 140 21.22 8.64 -0.35
CA GLU A 140 21.42 9.22 0.96
C GLU A 140 22.90 9.16 1.32
N LEU A 141 23.50 10.31 1.63
CA LEU A 141 24.87 10.41 2.10
C LEU A 141 24.90 11.00 3.50
N ARG A 142 25.59 10.34 4.43
CA ARG A 142 25.69 10.81 5.82
C ARG A 142 27.02 11.53 6.05
N ALA A 143 26.96 12.73 6.63
CA ALA A 143 28.13 13.43 7.14
C ALA A 143 28.54 12.84 8.50
N VAL A 144 29.47 11.89 8.48
CA VAL A 144 29.98 11.21 9.69
C VAL A 144 31.02 12.05 10.41
N LYS A 145 31.25 11.74 11.69
CA LYS A 145 32.27 12.38 12.52
C LYS A 145 33.65 12.22 11.89
N GLY A 146 34.36 13.34 11.69
CA GLY A 146 35.69 13.35 11.05
C GLY A 146 35.66 13.38 9.51
N SER A 147 34.49 13.44 8.89
CA SER A 147 34.34 13.68 7.46
C SER A 147 34.89 15.07 7.07
N PRO A 148 35.74 15.18 6.03
CA PRO A 148 36.17 16.46 5.48
C PRO A 148 35.03 17.41 5.12
N ALA A 149 33.85 16.87 4.79
CA ALA A 149 32.68 17.67 4.47
C ALA A 149 32.13 18.49 5.67
N VAL A 150 32.40 18.07 6.91
CA VAL A 150 31.87 18.73 8.10
C VAL A 150 32.51 20.11 8.27
N GLY A 151 31.67 21.15 8.30
CA GLY A 151 32.10 22.56 8.39
C GLY A 151 32.22 23.27 7.05
N MET A 152 32.33 22.54 5.93
CA MET A 152 32.34 23.12 4.59
C MET A 152 30.95 23.61 4.19
N ALA A 153 30.91 24.72 3.46
CA ALA A 153 29.70 25.18 2.77
C ALA A 153 29.45 24.33 1.51
N VAL A 154 28.18 24.15 1.14
CA VAL A 154 27.78 23.35 -0.04
C VAL A 154 28.51 23.81 -1.32
N GLN A 155 28.73 25.10 -1.49
CA GLN A 155 29.48 25.64 -2.64
C GLN A 155 30.98 25.27 -2.62
N GLU A 156 31.58 25.10 -1.44
CA GLU A 156 32.99 24.75 -1.27
C GLU A 156 33.26 23.28 -1.60
N MET A 157 32.23 22.44 -1.49
CA MET A 157 32.31 21.01 -1.82
C MET A 157 32.45 20.74 -3.31
N LYS A 158 32.26 21.74 -4.18
CA LYS A 158 32.42 21.63 -5.65
C LYS A 158 31.76 20.36 -6.20
N PHE A 159 30.45 20.24 -6.00
CA PHE A 159 29.67 19.17 -6.60
C PHE A 159 29.68 19.32 -8.14
N PRO A 160 29.89 18.23 -8.89
CA PRO A 160 29.69 18.23 -10.35
C PRO A 160 28.26 18.60 -10.72
N GLU A 161 28.04 19.15 -11.92
CA GLU A 161 26.68 19.51 -12.38
C GLU A 161 25.74 18.30 -12.46
N SER A 162 26.29 17.10 -12.66
CA SER A 162 25.57 15.82 -12.66
C SER A 162 25.16 15.32 -11.27
N VAL A 163 25.51 16.03 -10.20
CA VAL A 163 25.20 15.67 -8.81
C VAL A 163 24.57 16.86 -8.09
N ARG A 164 23.32 16.72 -7.63
CA ARG A 164 22.59 17.81 -6.96
C ARG A 164 22.07 17.38 -5.60
N ILE A 165 22.38 18.18 -4.57
CA ILE A 165 21.78 18.03 -3.24
C ILE A 165 20.38 18.63 -3.29
N MET A 166 19.36 17.83 -3.01
CA MET A 166 17.97 18.28 -2.97
C MET A 166 17.62 18.87 -1.60
N LEU A 167 17.96 18.13 -0.54
CA LEU A 167 17.59 18.44 0.84
C LEU A 167 18.66 17.96 1.80
N ILE A 168 18.76 18.61 2.96
CA ILE A 168 19.55 18.14 4.09
C ILE A 168 18.60 17.90 5.26
N SER A 169 18.61 16.70 5.81
CA SER A 169 17.92 16.38 7.06
C SER A 169 18.90 16.51 8.22
N ARG A 170 18.55 17.35 9.20
CA ARG A 170 19.36 17.67 10.38
C ARG A 170 18.50 17.50 11.63
N GLY A 171 18.73 16.42 12.37
CA GLY A 171 17.94 16.09 13.56
C GLY A 171 16.48 15.84 13.17
N SER A 172 15.57 16.67 13.68
CA SER A 172 14.12 16.59 13.40
C SER A 172 13.63 17.55 12.31
N GLY A 173 14.54 18.32 11.69
CA GLY A 173 14.19 19.33 10.69
C GLY A 173 14.81 19.06 9.33
N THR A 174 14.19 19.59 8.28
CA THR A 174 14.69 19.56 6.90
C THR A 174 15.05 20.97 6.47
N LEU A 175 16.15 21.12 5.74
CA LEU A 175 16.60 22.40 5.19
C LEU A 175 16.95 22.27 3.70
N THR A 176 16.55 23.26 2.91
CA THR A 176 16.91 23.37 1.50
C THR A 176 18.33 23.94 1.39
N PRO A 177 19.30 23.20 0.79
CA PRO A 177 20.67 23.64 0.71
C PRO A 177 20.79 24.87 -0.18
N THR A 178 21.46 25.89 0.33
CA THR A 178 21.98 27.03 -0.46
C THR A 178 23.50 26.97 -0.47
N GLY A 179 24.17 27.68 -1.40
CA GLY A 179 25.64 27.67 -1.48
C GLY A 179 26.34 28.01 -0.16
N LYS A 180 25.72 28.82 0.71
CA LYS A 180 26.22 29.21 2.04
C LYS A 180 25.91 28.21 3.16
N THR A 181 25.10 27.20 2.88
CA THR A 181 24.69 26.21 3.88
C THR A 181 25.89 25.37 4.27
N ARG A 182 26.26 25.40 5.56
CA ARG A 182 27.36 24.59 6.10
C ARG A 182 26.85 23.24 6.56
N ILE A 183 27.57 22.19 6.17
CA ILE A 183 27.29 20.81 6.58
C ILE A 183 27.80 20.60 8.00
N LYS A 184 26.99 19.94 8.82
CA LYS A 184 27.29 19.59 10.20
C LYS A 184 27.39 18.08 10.35
N GLU A 185 28.09 17.65 11.40
CA GLU A 185 28.11 16.25 11.79
C GLU A 185 26.69 15.73 12.03
N GLY A 186 26.38 14.56 11.47
CA GLY A 186 25.07 13.92 11.56
C GLY A 186 24.06 14.36 10.50
N ASP A 187 24.40 15.33 9.65
CA ASP A 187 23.55 15.71 8.52
C ASP A 187 23.38 14.54 7.54
N MET A 188 22.16 14.34 7.07
CA MET A 188 21.80 13.43 5.98
C MET A 188 21.53 14.24 4.73
N LEU A 189 22.37 14.08 3.72
CA LEU A 189 22.24 14.75 2.42
C LEU A 189 21.49 13.83 1.46
N MET A 190 20.35 14.30 0.94
CA MET A 190 19.65 13.66 -0.15
C MET A 190 20.17 14.20 -1.47
N VAL A 191 20.78 13.34 -2.27
CA VAL A 191 21.51 13.71 -3.47
C VAL A 191 20.99 12.90 -4.66
N THR A 192 20.73 13.56 -5.78
CA THR A 192 20.46 12.89 -7.05
C THR A 192 21.73 12.87 -7.89
N ALA A 193 21.99 11.74 -8.56
CA ALA A 193 23.10 11.59 -9.49
C ALA A 193 22.71 10.72 -10.69
N GLU A 194 23.08 11.13 -11.89
CA GLU A 194 22.91 10.35 -13.13
C GLU A 194 23.87 9.15 -13.20
N ASN A 195 25.02 9.23 -12.52
CA ASN A 195 26.06 8.21 -12.58
C ASN A 195 26.64 7.89 -11.19
N THR A 196 26.43 6.65 -10.74
CA THR A 196 26.92 6.13 -9.45
C THR A 196 28.43 6.26 -9.28
N GLY A 197 29.22 6.18 -10.35
CA GLY A 197 30.69 6.28 -10.30
C GLY A 197 31.18 7.65 -9.85
N VAL A 198 30.49 8.72 -10.28
CA VAL A 198 30.81 10.10 -9.87
C VAL A 198 30.46 10.31 -8.39
N LEU A 199 29.36 9.70 -7.94
CA LEU A 199 28.94 9.76 -6.55
C LEU A 199 29.94 9.05 -5.62
N LEU A 200 30.45 7.89 -6.02
CA LEU A 200 31.45 7.13 -5.24
C LEU A 200 32.76 7.91 -5.09
N ALA A 201 33.26 8.52 -6.16
CA ALA A 201 34.45 9.37 -6.09
C ALA A 201 34.25 10.59 -5.16
N LEU A 202 33.04 11.15 -5.16
CA LEU A 202 32.68 12.26 -4.29
C LEU A 202 32.52 11.82 -2.83
N LYS A 203 31.96 10.64 -2.60
CA LYS A 203 31.86 9.99 -1.29
C LYS A 203 33.24 9.79 -0.66
N GLU A 204 34.21 9.29 -1.43
CA GLU A 204 35.59 9.11 -0.99
C GLU A 204 36.28 10.45 -0.70
N ARG A 205 36.18 11.42 -1.63
CA ARG A 205 36.81 12.74 -1.48
C ARG A 205 36.31 13.50 -0.25
N LEU A 206 35.01 13.43 0.00
CA LEU A 206 34.34 14.18 1.07
C LEU A 206 34.19 13.35 2.36
N GLY A 207 34.60 12.08 2.38
CA GLY A 207 34.47 11.17 3.52
C GLY A 207 33.03 11.01 4.01
N LEU A 208 32.07 10.92 3.09
CA LEU A 208 30.65 10.70 3.40
C LEU A 208 30.38 9.19 3.50
N ALA A 209 29.45 8.78 4.35
CA ALA A 209 29.09 7.36 4.54
C ALA A 209 27.80 6.98 3.82
#